data_AF-A0A4P5ZXQ9-F1
#
_entry.id   AF-A0A4P5ZXQ9-F1
#
_cell.length_a   1.000
_cell.length_b   1.000
_cell.length_c   1.000
_cell.angle_alpha   90.00
_cell.angle_beta   90.00
_cell.angle_gamma   90.00
#
_symmetry.space_group_name_H-M   'P 1'
#
loop_
_entity.id
_entity.type
_entity.pdbx_description
1 polymer ?
#
loop_
_entity_poly.entity_id
_entity_poly.type
_entity_poly.pdbx_seq_one_letter_code
_entity_poly.pdbx_strand_id
1 'polypeptide(L)'
;MDEQRLRAYLSLIQELLDCPSGEENQIFSQHPELIDGTFVQVCEQMAEQLQSNGQENVAGFLRNLAQQVGEYLNSQAHPTSNQYLAILEEIFSAEIESDSDPKVVYPILEKHQDQLDLNFAETLTQWFQSALDPNNSDRNQDLASLLFNFANKIQQFPLGSRADNLEIAIASYQAALEVYSYWFYGQISKQPA
;
A
#
# COMPACT_ATOMS: atom_id res chain seq x y z
N MET A 1 6.24 27.38 10.77
CA MET A 1 5.28 27.53 9.66
C MET A 1 5.40 28.96 9.15
N ASP A 2 5.44 29.14 7.83
CA ASP A 2 5.51 30.47 7.21
C ASP A 2 4.13 31.15 7.27
N GLU A 3 4.09 32.42 7.70
CA GLU A 3 2.84 33.19 7.78
C GLU A 3 2.15 33.34 6.42
N GLN A 4 2.92 33.39 5.32
CA GLN A 4 2.34 33.43 3.98
C GLN A 4 1.64 32.12 3.63
N ARG A 5 2.22 30.98 4.01
CA ARG A 5 1.66 29.65 3.75
C ARG A 5 0.39 29.42 4.58
N LEU A 6 0.40 29.84 5.84
CA LEU A 6 -0.80 29.80 6.69
C LEU A 6 -1.95 30.63 6.09
N ARG A 7 -1.66 31.84 5.58
CA ARG A 7 -2.67 32.66 4.89
C ARG A 7 -3.21 31.99 3.64
N ALA A 8 -2.36 31.31 2.87
CA ALA A 8 -2.78 30.56 1.69
C ALA A 8 -3.74 29.42 2.07
N TYR A 9 -3.44 28.65 3.13
CA TYR A 9 -4.35 27.61 3.64
C TYR A 9 -5.68 28.19 4.10
N LEU A 10 -5.68 29.29 4.85
CA LEU A 10 -6.91 29.94 5.31
C LEU A 10 -7.76 30.44 4.14
N SER A 11 -7.13 30.99 3.10
CA SER A 11 -7.83 31.42 1.88
C SER A 11 -8.47 30.24 1.16
N LEU A 12 -7.73 29.13 1.02
CA LEU A 12 -8.22 27.91 0.38
C LEU A 12 -9.40 27.30 1.16
N ILE A 13 -9.31 27.25 2.49
CA ILE A 13 -10.39 26.77 3.35
C ILE A 13 -11.64 27.65 3.19
N GLN A 14 -11.47 28.96 3.16
CA GLN A 14 -12.60 29.88 2.97
C GLN A 14 -13.27 29.66 1.59
N GLU A 15 -12.47 29.49 0.54
CA GLU A 15 -12.98 29.22 -0.80
C GLU A 15 -13.77 27.90 -0.86
N LEU A 16 -13.29 26.85 -0.18
CA LEU A 16 -13.99 25.57 -0.05
C LEU A 16 -15.29 25.68 0.76
N LEU A 17 -15.33 26.54 1.77
CA LEU A 17 -16.55 26.78 2.56
C LEU A 17 -17.61 27.59 1.80
N ASP A 18 -17.17 28.48 0.93
CA ASP A 18 -18.05 29.31 0.08
C ASP A 18 -18.43 28.62 -1.23
N CYS A 19 -17.79 27.47 -1.54
CA CYS A 19 -17.96 26.71 -2.76
C CYS A 19 -19.34 26.05 -2.85
N PRO A 20 -20.02 26.10 -4.02
CA PRO A 20 -21.16 25.24 -4.30
C PRO A 20 -20.76 23.76 -4.28
N SER A 21 -21.61 22.90 -3.73
CA SER A 21 -21.34 21.46 -3.65
C SER A 21 -21.10 20.86 -5.04
N GLY A 22 -19.94 20.23 -5.24
CA GLY A 22 -19.52 19.59 -6.50
C GLY A 22 -18.34 20.27 -7.22
N GLU A 23 -17.92 21.46 -6.79
CA GLU A 23 -16.78 22.19 -7.38
C GLU A 23 -15.48 22.09 -6.55
N GLU A 24 -15.50 21.39 -5.41
CA GLU A 24 -14.37 21.28 -4.48
C GLU A 24 -13.12 20.66 -5.15
N ASN A 25 -13.34 19.69 -6.05
CA ASN A 25 -12.26 19.05 -6.81
C ASN A 25 -11.53 20.02 -7.76
N GLN A 26 -12.22 21.01 -8.32
CA GLN A 26 -11.59 22.02 -9.16
C GLN A 26 -10.68 22.93 -8.33
N ILE A 27 -11.14 23.32 -7.14
CA ILE A 27 -10.34 24.14 -6.20
C ILE A 27 -9.06 23.39 -5.80
N PHE A 28 -9.16 22.10 -5.46
CA PHE A 28 -7.98 21.27 -5.16
C PHE A 28 -7.01 21.17 -6.35
N SER A 29 -7.53 21.02 -7.57
CA SER A 29 -6.67 20.94 -8.76
C SER A 29 -5.89 22.21 -9.08
N GLN A 30 -6.34 23.37 -8.58
CA GLN A 30 -5.67 24.66 -8.77
C GLN A 30 -4.56 24.93 -7.74
N HIS A 31 -4.57 24.22 -6.61
CA HIS A 31 -3.65 24.44 -5.50
C HIS A 31 -2.97 23.16 -4.99
N PRO A 32 -2.41 22.30 -5.86
CA PRO A 32 -1.80 21.03 -5.45
C PRO A 32 -0.65 21.22 -4.45
N GLU A 33 0.08 22.34 -4.51
CA GLU A 33 1.19 22.68 -3.62
C GLU A 33 0.78 22.98 -2.17
N LEU A 34 -0.52 23.25 -1.95
CA LEU A 34 -1.10 23.49 -0.63
C LEU A 34 -1.75 22.23 -0.04
N ILE A 35 -1.91 21.16 -0.82
CA ILE A 35 -2.50 19.91 -0.32
C ILE A 35 -1.36 19.08 0.29
N ASP A 36 -1.16 19.25 1.59
CA ASP A 36 -0.14 18.53 2.36
C ASP A 36 -0.62 18.24 3.80
N GLY A 37 0.20 17.53 4.56
CA GLY A 37 -0.14 17.19 5.95
C GLY A 37 -0.30 18.42 6.86
N THR A 38 0.28 19.57 6.49
CA THR A 38 0.13 20.81 7.26
C THR A 38 -1.24 21.43 7.01
N PHE A 39 -1.74 21.37 5.77
CA PHE A 39 -3.11 21.78 5.45
C PHE A 39 -4.16 20.97 6.24
N VAL A 40 -3.99 19.65 6.32
CA VAL A 40 -4.85 18.76 7.13
C VAL A 40 -4.92 19.24 8.59
N GLN A 41 -3.77 19.54 9.20
CA GLN A 41 -3.71 20.05 10.58
C GLN A 41 -4.43 21.39 10.75
N VAL A 42 -4.31 22.30 9.78
CA VAL A 42 -5.01 23.60 9.84
C VAL A 42 -6.52 23.42 9.75
N CYS A 43 -7.01 22.51 8.90
CA CYS A 43 -8.43 22.16 8.82
C CYS A 43 -8.97 21.62 10.16
N GLU A 44 -8.23 20.73 10.82
CA GLU A 44 -8.61 20.18 12.14
C GLU A 44 -8.67 21.26 13.22
N GLN A 45 -7.66 22.13 13.29
CA GLN A 45 -7.63 23.24 14.26
C GLN A 45 -8.80 24.21 14.05
N MET A 46 -9.12 24.54 12.80
CA MET A 46 -10.27 25.39 12.48
C MET A 46 -11.59 24.70 12.85
N ALA A 47 -11.72 23.40 12.60
CA ALA A 47 -12.90 22.65 12.99
C ALA A 47 -13.13 22.68 14.51
N GLU A 48 -12.09 22.55 15.32
CA GLU A 48 -12.19 22.66 16.78
C GLU A 48 -12.63 24.05 17.25
N GLN A 49 -12.11 25.11 16.62
CA GLN A 49 -12.51 26.48 16.90
C GLN A 49 -13.98 26.72 16.52
N LEU A 50 -14.40 26.26 15.35
CA LEU A 50 -15.78 26.38 14.87
C LEU A 50 -16.75 25.60 15.75
N GLN A 51 -16.39 24.41 16.22
CA GLN A 51 -17.20 23.64 17.15
C GLN A 51 -17.38 24.40 18.48
N SER A 52 -16.31 25.00 19.01
CA SER A 52 -16.36 25.81 20.23
C SER A 52 -17.25 27.06 20.08
N ASN A 53 -17.35 27.58 18.85
CA ASN A 53 -18.22 28.72 18.51
C ASN A 53 -19.67 28.31 18.15
N GLY A 54 -20.02 27.02 18.27
CA GLY A 54 -21.36 26.50 17.98
C GLY A 54 -21.65 26.27 16.49
N GLN A 55 -20.65 26.35 15.62
CA GLN A 55 -20.77 26.12 14.17
C GLN A 55 -20.50 24.66 13.82
N GLU A 56 -21.27 23.74 14.41
CA GLU A 56 -21.01 22.30 14.35
C GLU A 56 -21.06 21.70 12.93
N ASN A 57 -21.95 22.21 12.07
CA ASN A 57 -22.03 21.77 10.67
C ASN A 57 -20.76 22.08 9.89
N VAL A 58 -20.21 23.29 10.07
CA VAL A 58 -18.99 23.75 9.38
C VAL A 58 -17.77 23.02 9.93
N ALA A 59 -17.72 22.82 11.26
CA ALA A 59 -16.70 22.01 11.90
C ALA A 59 -16.70 20.56 11.39
N GLY A 60 -17.89 19.95 11.26
CA GLY A 60 -18.04 18.60 10.72
C GLY A 60 -17.57 18.49 9.27
N PHE A 61 -17.88 19.48 8.43
CA PHE A 61 -17.36 19.56 7.07
C PHE A 61 -15.83 19.58 7.05
N LEU A 62 -15.19 20.47 7.81
CA LEU A 62 -13.73 20.57 7.84
C LEU A 62 -13.05 19.31 8.37
N ARG A 63 -13.64 18.60 9.34
CA ARG A 63 -13.12 17.30 9.80
C ARG A 63 -13.20 16.23 8.72
N ASN A 64 -14.34 16.10 8.05
CA ASN A 64 -14.49 15.15 6.95
C ASN A 64 -13.52 15.46 5.82
N LEU A 65 -13.31 16.75 5.52
CA LEU A 65 -12.36 17.17 4.52
C LEU A 65 -10.92 16.82 4.93
N ALA A 66 -10.52 17.18 6.16
CA ALA A 66 -9.20 16.87 6.69
C ALA A 66 -8.91 15.36 6.61
N GLN A 67 -9.90 14.53 6.95
CA GLN A 67 -9.81 13.08 6.83
C GLN A 67 -9.62 12.63 5.37
N GLN A 68 -10.46 13.10 4.44
CA GLN A 68 -10.34 12.71 3.02
C GLN A 68 -9.00 13.12 2.42
N VAL A 69 -8.53 14.34 2.72
CA VAL A 69 -7.25 14.83 2.25
C VAL A 69 -6.10 14.06 2.92
N GLY A 70 -6.21 13.75 4.20
CA GLY A 70 -5.25 12.90 4.91
C GLY A 70 -5.15 11.50 4.29
N GLU A 71 -6.28 10.87 3.99
CA GLU A 71 -6.35 9.57 3.31
C GLU A 71 -5.76 9.65 1.89
N TYR A 72 -6.08 10.71 1.14
CA TYR A 72 -5.50 10.96 -0.18
C TYR A 72 -3.98 11.10 -0.11
N LEU A 73 -3.47 11.93 0.80
CA LEU A 73 -2.03 12.13 0.99
C LEU A 73 -1.33 10.85 1.44
N ASN A 74 -1.98 10.06 2.29
CA ASN A 74 -1.49 8.74 2.68
C ASN A 74 -1.43 7.78 1.48
N SER A 75 -2.42 7.84 0.58
CA SER A 75 -2.43 7.07 -0.68
C SER A 75 -1.45 7.58 -1.75
N GLN A 76 -0.97 8.82 -1.62
CA GLN A 76 0.10 9.36 -2.47
C GLN A 76 1.48 9.02 -1.91
N ALA A 77 1.61 8.93 -0.58
CA ALA A 77 2.85 8.58 0.10
C ALA A 77 3.15 7.07 0.03
N HIS A 78 2.12 6.23 -0.02
CA HIS A 78 2.24 4.79 -0.17
C HIS A 78 1.66 4.34 -1.52
N PRO A 79 2.38 3.53 -2.31
CA PRO A 79 1.79 2.90 -3.49
C PRO A 79 0.44 2.26 -3.17
N THR A 80 -0.55 2.48 -4.02
CA THR A 80 -1.86 1.82 -3.86
C THR A 80 -1.70 0.30 -3.97
N SER A 81 -2.61 -0.48 -3.39
CA SER A 81 -2.62 -1.94 -3.58
C SER A 81 -2.55 -2.33 -5.06
N ASN A 82 -3.17 -1.57 -5.97
CA ASN A 82 -3.08 -1.81 -7.42
C ASN A 82 -1.68 -1.61 -7.99
N GLN A 83 -0.92 -0.64 -7.48
CA GLN A 83 0.47 -0.43 -7.89
C GLN A 83 1.36 -1.57 -7.37
N TYR A 84 1.21 -1.98 -6.11
CA TYR A 84 1.91 -3.15 -5.59
C TYR A 84 1.56 -4.44 -6.35
N LEU A 85 0.29 -4.63 -6.73
CA LEU A 85 -0.13 -5.75 -7.57
C LEU A 85 0.53 -5.75 -8.95
N ALA A 86 0.68 -4.58 -9.58
CA ALA A 86 1.39 -4.46 -10.85
C ALA A 86 2.88 -4.78 -10.71
N ILE A 87 3.50 -4.39 -9.59
CA ILE A 87 4.90 -4.73 -9.27
C ILE A 87 5.02 -6.25 -9.05
N LEU A 88 4.09 -6.86 -8.31
CA LEU A 88 4.05 -8.32 -8.10
C LEU A 88 3.90 -9.08 -9.42
N GLU A 89 3.03 -8.61 -10.32
CA GLU A 89 2.86 -9.21 -11.65
C GLU A 89 4.14 -9.12 -12.48
N GLU A 90 4.83 -7.98 -12.47
CA GLU A 90 6.11 -7.80 -13.18
C GLU A 90 7.19 -8.74 -12.62
N ILE A 91 7.31 -8.83 -11.29
CA ILE A 91 8.28 -9.71 -10.62
C ILE A 91 7.97 -11.18 -10.90
N PHE A 92 6.72 -11.62 -10.71
CA PHE A 92 6.37 -13.03 -10.86
C PHE A 92 6.36 -13.49 -12.31
N SER A 93 6.01 -12.63 -13.25
CA SER A 93 6.20 -12.92 -14.68
C SER A 93 7.68 -13.17 -14.97
N ALA A 94 8.57 -12.31 -14.47
CA ALA A 94 10.00 -12.49 -14.64
C ALA A 94 10.54 -13.76 -13.96
N GLU A 95 10.07 -14.08 -12.75
CA GLU A 95 10.41 -15.34 -12.07
C GLU A 95 10.06 -16.56 -12.92
N ILE A 96 8.86 -16.59 -13.49
CA ILE A 96 8.37 -17.72 -14.28
C ILE A 96 9.07 -17.79 -15.64
N GLU A 97 9.15 -16.67 -16.37
CA GLU A 97 9.69 -16.62 -17.73
C GLU A 97 11.20 -16.84 -17.81
N SER A 98 11.92 -16.48 -16.74
CA SER A 98 13.38 -16.60 -16.68
C SER A 98 13.88 -17.86 -15.97
N ASP A 99 12.99 -18.78 -15.57
CA ASP A 99 13.33 -19.91 -14.70
C ASP A 99 14.08 -19.45 -13.43
N SER A 100 13.54 -18.39 -12.81
CA SER A 100 14.10 -17.76 -11.62
C SER A 100 15.53 -17.21 -11.78
N ASP A 101 15.97 -16.78 -12.98
CA ASP A 101 17.31 -16.19 -13.18
C ASP A 101 17.44 -14.84 -12.43
N PRO A 102 18.33 -14.73 -11.42
CA PRO A 102 18.54 -13.47 -10.70
C PRO A 102 18.95 -12.30 -11.61
N LYS A 103 19.57 -12.56 -12.76
CA LYS A 103 19.96 -11.51 -13.72
C LYS A 103 18.76 -10.81 -14.37
N VAL A 104 17.61 -11.48 -14.42
CA VAL A 104 16.37 -10.91 -14.95
C VAL A 104 15.56 -10.28 -13.81
N VAL A 105 15.51 -10.92 -12.64
CA VAL A 105 14.69 -10.46 -11.51
C VAL A 105 15.30 -9.25 -10.79
N TYR A 106 16.62 -9.22 -10.55
CA TYR A 106 17.25 -8.14 -9.77
C TYR A 106 17.09 -6.74 -10.37
N PRO A 107 17.18 -6.53 -11.71
CA PRO A 107 16.88 -5.23 -12.31
C PRO A 107 15.44 -4.74 -12.03
N ILE A 108 14.46 -5.65 -11.92
CA ILE A 108 13.07 -5.30 -11.61
C ILE A 108 12.96 -4.90 -10.13
N LEU A 109 13.64 -5.61 -9.23
CA LEU A 109 13.71 -5.23 -7.81
C LEU A 109 14.40 -3.88 -7.63
N GLU A 110 15.47 -3.60 -8.37
CA GLU A 110 16.16 -2.30 -8.36
C GLU A 110 15.27 -1.17 -8.85
N LYS A 111 14.53 -1.40 -9.94
CA LYS A 111 13.55 -0.44 -10.47
C LYS A 111 12.48 -0.05 -9.45
N HIS A 112 12.05 -1.01 -8.62
CA HIS A 112 10.96 -0.82 -7.66
C HIS A 112 11.43 -0.76 -6.19
N GLN A 113 12.73 -0.56 -5.94
CA GLN A 113 13.31 -0.71 -4.60
C GLN A 113 12.71 0.22 -3.55
N ASP A 114 12.21 1.39 -3.95
CA ASP A 114 11.60 2.37 -3.05
C ASP A 114 10.16 1.97 -2.65
N GLN A 115 9.56 1.04 -3.40
CA GLN A 115 8.23 0.48 -3.14
C GLN A 115 8.30 -0.88 -2.42
N LEU A 116 9.49 -1.46 -2.22
CA LEU A 116 9.65 -2.71 -1.47
C LEU A 116 9.61 -2.44 0.04
N ASP A 117 8.43 -2.05 0.54
CA ASP A 117 8.17 -1.73 1.95
C ASP A 117 7.26 -2.77 2.63
N LEU A 118 6.88 -2.51 3.89
CA LEU A 118 6.00 -3.39 4.65
C LEU A 118 4.59 -3.53 4.03
N ASN A 119 4.09 -2.50 3.34
CA ASN A 119 2.79 -2.56 2.67
C ASN A 119 2.85 -3.44 1.42
N PHE A 120 3.99 -3.47 0.73
CA PHE A 120 4.23 -4.44 -0.33
C PHE A 120 4.19 -5.88 0.20
N ALA A 121 4.83 -6.14 1.36
CA ALA A 121 4.78 -7.45 2.01
C ALA A 121 3.34 -7.88 2.37
N GLU A 122 2.55 -6.95 2.90
CA GLU A 122 1.13 -7.19 3.21
C GLU A 122 0.33 -7.48 1.94
N THR A 123 0.49 -6.67 0.90
CA THR A 123 -0.21 -6.84 -0.39
C THR A 123 0.15 -8.18 -1.04
N LEU A 124 1.42 -8.58 -1.01
CA LEU A 124 1.89 -9.88 -1.49
C LEU A 124 1.16 -11.02 -0.79
N THR A 125 1.07 -10.95 0.55
CA THR A 125 0.45 -12.00 1.36
C THR A 125 -1.05 -12.10 1.09
N GLN A 126 -1.75 -10.96 1.01
CA GLN A 126 -3.17 -10.90 0.68
C GLN A 126 -3.46 -11.44 -0.73
N TRP A 127 -2.63 -11.07 -1.72
CA TRP A 127 -2.72 -11.59 -3.08
C TRP A 127 -2.53 -13.11 -3.09
N PHE A 128 -1.50 -13.62 -2.42
CA PHE A 128 -1.19 -15.04 -2.38
C PHE A 128 -2.36 -15.85 -1.81
N GLN A 129 -2.89 -15.43 -0.65
CA GLN A 129 -4.05 -16.07 -0.03
C GLN A 129 -5.28 -16.09 -0.96
N SER A 130 -5.51 -15.00 -1.70
CA SER A 130 -6.60 -14.90 -2.68
C SER A 130 -6.38 -15.75 -3.93
N ALA A 131 -5.12 -16.07 -4.26
CA ALA A 131 -4.73 -16.88 -5.42
C ALA A 131 -4.82 -18.39 -5.18
N LEU A 132 -4.88 -18.83 -3.91
CA LEU A 132 -5.00 -20.24 -3.54
C LEU A 132 -6.37 -20.81 -3.93
N ASP A 133 -6.36 -22.02 -4.48
CA ASP A 133 -7.57 -22.78 -4.82
C ASP A 133 -7.67 -24.01 -3.91
N PRO A 134 -8.67 -24.09 -3.00
CA PRO A 134 -8.84 -25.22 -2.09
C PRO A 134 -8.97 -26.59 -2.79
N ASN A 135 -9.33 -26.61 -4.08
CA ASN A 135 -9.52 -27.83 -4.86
C ASN A 135 -8.31 -28.19 -5.73
N ASN A 136 -7.27 -27.36 -5.77
CA ASN A 136 -6.12 -27.54 -6.65
C ASN A 136 -4.79 -27.47 -5.88
N SER A 137 -4.43 -28.60 -5.27
CA SER A 137 -3.17 -28.76 -4.52
C SER A 137 -1.94 -28.47 -5.38
N ASP A 138 -1.90 -28.95 -6.62
CA ASP A 138 -0.73 -28.83 -7.48
C ASP A 138 -0.46 -27.36 -7.82
N ARG A 139 -1.51 -26.62 -8.21
CA ARG A 139 -1.42 -25.16 -8.43
C ARG A 139 -0.96 -24.42 -7.18
N ASN A 140 -1.47 -24.79 -6.00
CA ASN A 140 -1.07 -24.13 -4.75
C ASN A 140 0.40 -24.41 -4.42
N GLN A 141 0.91 -25.61 -4.73
CA GLN A 141 2.33 -25.93 -4.60
C GLN A 141 3.21 -25.15 -5.57
N ASP A 142 2.75 -24.94 -6.81
CA ASP A 142 3.46 -24.10 -7.78
C ASP A 142 3.55 -22.65 -7.29
N LEU A 143 2.43 -22.09 -6.78
CA LEU A 143 2.41 -20.76 -6.17
C LEU A 143 3.33 -20.66 -4.94
N ALA A 144 3.33 -21.67 -4.07
CA ALA A 144 4.21 -21.70 -2.90
C ALA A 144 5.70 -21.75 -3.31
N SER A 145 6.02 -22.52 -4.36
CA SER A 145 7.38 -22.62 -4.89
C SER A 145 7.84 -21.31 -5.52
N LEU A 146 6.95 -20.61 -6.22
CA LEU A 146 7.17 -19.26 -6.75
C LEU A 146 7.51 -18.27 -5.61
N LEU A 147 6.70 -18.23 -4.54
CA LEU A 147 6.95 -17.38 -3.38
C LEU A 147 8.28 -17.71 -2.71
N PHE A 148 8.61 -18.99 -2.56
CA PHE A 148 9.88 -19.43 -1.98
C PHE A 148 11.08 -18.97 -2.81
N ASN A 149 11.00 -19.07 -4.13
CA ASN A 149 12.04 -18.63 -5.05
C ASN A 149 12.22 -17.11 -5.03
N PHE A 150 11.13 -16.35 -4.96
CA PHE A 150 11.16 -14.90 -4.77
C PHE A 150 11.77 -14.53 -3.41
N ALA A 151 11.36 -15.19 -2.33
CA ALA A 151 11.86 -14.96 -0.97
C ALA A 151 13.40 -15.13 -0.89
N ASN A 152 13.94 -16.17 -1.53
CA ASN A 152 15.38 -16.40 -1.61
C ASN A 152 16.13 -15.24 -2.31
N LYS A 153 15.50 -14.63 -3.32
CA LYS A 153 16.08 -13.52 -4.09
C LYS A 153 16.00 -12.21 -3.34
N ILE A 154 14.83 -11.84 -2.82
CA ILE A 154 14.67 -10.59 -2.06
C ILE A 154 15.50 -10.59 -0.78
N GLN A 155 15.66 -11.74 -0.11
CA GLN A 155 16.59 -11.89 1.01
C GLN A 155 18.05 -11.61 0.63
N GLN A 156 18.47 -11.90 -0.60
CA GLN A 156 19.83 -11.67 -1.08
C GLN A 156 20.00 -10.33 -1.79
N PHE A 157 18.91 -9.63 -2.07
CA PHE A 157 18.92 -8.36 -2.78
C PHE A 157 19.60 -7.27 -1.92
N PRO A 158 20.67 -6.63 -2.42
CA PRO A 158 21.50 -5.74 -1.62
C PRO A 158 21.05 -4.27 -1.63
N LEU A 159 20.14 -3.89 -2.54
CA LEU A 159 19.67 -2.51 -2.71
C LEU A 159 18.34 -2.29 -1.97
N GLY A 160 17.96 -1.03 -1.82
CA GLY A 160 16.79 -0.62 -1.03
C GLY A 160 16.97 -0.81 0.48
N SER A 161 15.85 -0.98 1.19
CA SER A 161 15.83 -1.18 2.63
C SER A 161 16.10 -2.64 2.99
N ARG A 162 17.25 -2.91 3.62
CA ARG A 162 17.60 -4.28 4.05
C ARG A 162 16.59 -4.85 5.05
N ALA A 163 16.03 -4.01 5.91
CA ALA A 163 15.02 -4.44 6.88
C ALA A 163 13.74 -4.88 6.16
N ASP A 164 13.22 -4.05 5.26
CA ASP A 164 11.99 -4.35 4.53
C ASP A 164 12.17 -5.56 3.60
N ASN A 165 13.31 -5.69 2.90
CA ASN A 165 13.62 -6.87 2.09
C ASN A 165 13.57 -8.18 2.91
N LEU A 166 14.01 -8.14 4.17
CA LEU A 166 13.96 -9.31 5.05
C LEU A 166 12.53 -9.59 5.53
N GLU A 167 11.75 -8.57 5.85
CA GLU A 167 10.34 -8.74 6.22
C GLU A 167 9.51 -9.29 5.05
N ILE A 168 9.73 -8.80 3.83
CA ILE A 168 9.12 -9.35 2.59
C ILE A 168 9.50 -10.82 2.41
N ALA A 169 10.78 -11.17 2.61
CA ALA A 169 11.24 -12.56 2.52
C ALA A 169 10.56 -13.44 3.58
N ILE A 170 10.48 -12.97 4.83
CA ILE A 170 9.85 -13.70 5.94
C ILE A 170 8.38 -13.94 5.65
N ALA A 171 7.63 -12.91 5.25
CA ALA A 171 6.22 -13.03 4.89
C ALA A 171 6.01 -14.05 3.76
N SER A 172 6.84 -13.98 2.72
CA SER A 172 6.79 -14.90 1.57
C SER A 172 7.11 -16.35 1.98
N TYR A 173 8.12 -16.57 2.82
CA TYR A 173 8.44 -17.90 3.34
C TYR A 173 7.32 -18.46 4.21
N GLN A 174 6.75 -17.65 5.10
CA GLN A 174 5.65 -18.07 5.97
C GLN A 174 4.44 -18.51 5.14
N ALA A 175 4.03 -17.69 4.17
CA ALA A 175 2.93 -18.00 3.27
C ALA A 175 3.16 -19.30 2.47
N ALA A 176 4.36 -19.49 1.91
CA ALA A 176 4.72 -20.73 1.21
C ALA A 176 4.70 -21.96 2.13
N LEU A 177 5.21 -21.83 3.36
CA LEU A 177 5.26 -22.90 4.35
C LEU A 177 3.88 -23.35 4.83
N GLU A 178 2.90 -22.45 4.89
CA GLU A 178 1.52 -22.80 5.22
C GLU A 178 0.97 -23.84 4.24
N VAL A 179 1.18 -23.64 2.93
CA VAL A 179 0.72 -24.58 1.90
C VAL A 179 1.40 -25.95 2.04
N TYR A 180 2.73 -25.97 2.23
CA TYR A 180 3.46 -27.23 2.40
C TYR A 180 3.04 -27.98 3.67
N SER A 181 2.72 -27.26 4.74
CA SER A 181 2.23 -27.84 5.99
C SER A 181 0.85 -28.48 5.81
N TYR A 182 -0.08 -27.79 5.15
CA TYR A 182 -1.40 -28.36 4.82
C TYR A 182 -1.31 -29.59 3.91
N TRP A 183 -0.38 -29.59 2.94
CA TRP A 183 -0.13 -30.75 2.09
C TRP A 183 0.36 -31.96 2.90
N PHE A 184 1.30 -31.76 3.85
CA PHE A 184 1.85 -32.83 4.67
C PHE A 184 0.79 -33.48 5.57
N TYR A 185 -0.06 -32.69 6.23
CA TYR A 185 -1.17 -33.22 7.05
C TYR A 185 -2.29 -33.86 6.20
N GLY A 186 -2.54 -33.35 4.99
CA GLY A 186 -3.48 -33.93 4.03
C GLY A 186 -3.06 -35.30 3.47
N GLN A 187 -1.76 -35.58 3.39
CA GLN A 187 -1.20 -36.87 2.96
C GLN A 187 -1.28 -37.94 4.07
N ILE A 188 -0.99 -37.56 5.33
CA ILE A 188 -1.02 -38.48 6.48
C ILE A 188 -2.44 -38.97 6.77
N SER A 189 -3.44 -38.10 6.63
CA SER A 189 -4.86 -38.46 6.85
C SER A 189 -5.47 -39.39 5.80
N LYS A 190 -4.78 -39.63 4.66
CA LYS A 190 -5.24 -40.51 3.57
C LYS A 190 -4.61 -41.91 3.56
N GLN A 191 -3.71 -42.23 4.49
CA GLN A 191 -3.16 -43.59 4.60
C GLN A 191 -4.14 -44.50 5.37
N PRO A 192 -4.54 -45.66 4.81
CA PRO A 192 -5.37 -46.61 5.55
C PRO A 192 -4.58 -47.20 6.73
N ALA A 193 -5.27 -47.36 7.86
CA ALA A 193 -4.77 -47.98 9.08
C ALA A 193 -4.40 -49.47 8.89
#